data_AF-G9KL54-F1
#
_entry.id   AF-G9KL54-F1
#
_cell.length_a   1.000
_cell.length_b   1.000
_cell.length_c   1.000
_cell.angle_alpha   90.00
_cell.angle_beta   90.00
_cell.angle_gamma   90.00
#
_symmetry.space_group_name_H-M   'P 1'
#
loop_
_entity.id
_entity.type
_entity.pdbx_description
1 polymer ?
#
loop_
_entity_poly.entity_id
_entity_poly.type
_entity_poly.pdbx_seq_one_letter_code
_entity_poly.pdbx_strand_id
1 'polypeptide(L)'
;QVLPPLRDVRTRPEVGELLRNKLVRLMTHLDTDVKRVAAEFLFVLCSESVPRFIKYTGYGNAAGLLAARGLMAGGQPEGQYSEDEDTDTDEYKEAKASINPVTGRV
;
A
#
# COMPACT_ATOMS: atom_id res chain seq x y z
N GLN A 1 15.37 -3.78 -3.00
CA GLN A 1 14.25 -3.93 -2.05
C GLN A 1 12.98 -3.34 -2.67
N VAL A 2 11.79 -3.91 -2.47
CA VAL A 2 10.55 -3.53 -3.21
C VAL A 2 9.81 -2.34 -2.58
N LEU A 3 9.61 -2.37 -1.26
CA LEU A 3 8.93 -1.33 -0.48
C LEU A 3 9.93 -0.66 0.48
N PRO A 4 10.79 0.27 0.00
CA PRO A 4 11.67 1.02 0.88
C PRO A 4 10.86 1.96 1.79
N PRO A 5 11.37 2.35 2.97
CA PRO A 5 10.74 3.32 3.85
C PRO A 5 10.36 4.61 3.09
N LEU A 6 9.13 5.08 3.30
CA LEU A 6 8.58 6.21 2.55
C LEU A 6 9.19 7.54 2.97
N ARG A 7 9.93 8.21 2.09
CA ARG A 7 10.37 9.60 2.33
C ARG A 7 9.55 10.61 1.55
N ASP A 8 9.13 10.25 0.33
CA ASP A 8 8.25 11.08 -0.48
C ASP A 8 6.78 10.66 -0.29
N VAL A 9 6.00 11.60 0.22
CA VAL A 9 4.56 11.50 0.48
C VAL A 9 3.75 12.56 -0.29
N ARG A 10 4.41 13.32 -1.18
CA ARG A 10 3.77 14.38 -1.98
C ARG A 10 3.25 13.83 -3.31
N THR A 11 3.94 12.83 -3.85
CA THR A 11 3.57 12.18 -5.11
C THR A 11 2.60 11.04 -4.86
N ARG A 12 1.71 10.80 -5.84
CA ARG A 12 0.79 9.67 -5.77
C ARG A 12 1.57 8.34 -5.85
N PRO A 13 1.17 7.29 -5.12
CA PRO A 13 1.88 6.01 -5.12
C PRO A 13 2.11 5.39 -6.51
N GLU A 14 1.20 5.60 -7.46
CA GLU A 14 1.30 5.10 -8.84
C GLU A 14 2.20 5.96 -9.78
N VAL A 15 2.72 7.09 -9.30
CA VAL A 15 3.56 8.01 -10.09
C VAL A 15 5.02 7.87 -9.68
N GLY A 16 5.91 7.63 -10.65
CA GLY A 16 7.35 7.47 -10.44
C GLY A 16 7.93 6.27 -11.18
N GLU A 17 9.25 6.09 -11.04
CA GLU A 17 10.01 5.06 -11.75
C GLU A 17 10.50 3.90 -10.86
N LEU A 18 10.26 3.97 -9.55
CA LEU A 18 10.61 2.89 -8.64
C LEU A 18 9.73 1.66 -8.91
N LEU A 19 10.24 0.49 -8.50
CA LEU A 19 9.51 -0.77 -8.62
C LEU A 19 8.15 -0.72 -7.91
N ARG A 20 8.08 -0.09 -6.72
CA ARG A 20 6.83 0.19 -6.02
C ARG A 20 5.82 0.88 -6.93
N ASN A 21 6.20 2.00 -7.57
CA ASN A 21 5.27 2.78 -8.39
C ASN A 21 4.73 1.95 -9.57
N LYS A 22 5.61 1.18 -10.21
CA LYS A 22 5.25 0.28 -11.30
C LYS A 22 4.26 -0.79 -10.86
N LEU A 23 4.47 -1.42 -9.69
CA LEU A 23 3.55 -2.41 -9.15
C LEU A 23 2.21 -1.81 -8.73
N VAL A 24 2.19 -0.61 -8.12
CA VAL A 24 0.93 0.07 -7.78
C VAL A 24 0.13 0.40 -9.03
N ARG A 25 0.77 0.82 -10.14
CA ARG A 25 0.09 0.99 -11.43
C ARG A 25 -0.57 -0.29 -11.93
N LEU A 26 0.02 -1.46 -11.68
CA LEU A 26 -0.57 -2.74 -12.09
C LEU A 26 -1.82 -3.11 -11.28
N MET A 27 -2.00 -2.58 -10.07
CA MET A 27 -3.19 -2.84 -9.25
C MET A 27 -4.48 -2.29 -9.86
N THR A 28 -4.38 -1.37 -10.83
CA THR A 28 -5.51 -0.80 -11.57
C THR A 28 -5.51 -1.21 -13.05
N HIS A 29 -4.72 -2.24 -13.40
CA HIS A 29 -4.70 -2.80 -14.76
C HIS A 29 -6.05 -3.44 -15.14
N LEU A 30 -6.33 -3.52 -16.44
CA LEU A 30 -7.58 -4.12 -16.95
C LEU A 30 -7.62 -5.64 -16.74
N ASP A 31 -6.47 -6.29 -16.92
CA ASP A 31 -6.31 -7.73 -16.68
C ASP A 31 -6.49 -8.05 -15.18
N THR A 32 -7.47 -8.92 -14.89
CA THR A 32 -7.86 -9.30 -13.54
C THR A 32 -6.81 -10.13 -12.81
N ASP A 33 -6.03 -10.93 -13.54
CA ASP A 33 -4.98 -11.76 -12.95
C ASP A 33 -3.77 -10.90 -12.59
N VAL A 34 -3.37 -10.00 -13.50
CA VAL A 34 -2.25 -9.08 -13.25
C VAL A 34 -2.52 -8.21 -12.03
N LYS A 35 -3.69 -7.55 -11.97
CA LYS A 35 -3.99 -6.65 -10.84
C LYS A 35 -4.13 -7.39 -9.52
N ARG A 36 -4.70 -8.60 -9.54
CA ARG A 36 -4.84 -9.45 -8.36
C ARG A 36 -3.47 -9.86 -7.83
N VAL A 37 -2.59 -10.41 -8.68
CA VAL A 37 -1.27 -10.88 -8.26
C VAL A 37 -0.39 -9.72 -7.79
N ALA A 38 -0.43 -8.55 -8.45
CA ALA A 38 0.30 -7.37 -8.02
C ALA A 38 -0.15 -6.88 -6.63
N ALA A 39 -1.46 -6.82 -6.40
CA ALA A 39 -2.02 -6.39 -5.13
C ALA A 39 -1.72 -7.40 -4.01
N GLU A 40 -1.89 -8.70 -4.27
CA GLU A 40 -1.58 -9.79 -3.34
C GLU A 40 -0.10 -9.79 -2.93
N PHE A 41 0.80 -9.66 -3.91
CA PHE A 41 2.23 -9.57 -3.65
C PHE A 41 2.58 -8.41 -2.71
N LEU A 42 2.05 -7.21 -2.97
CA LEU A 42 2.27 -6.05 -2.12
C LEU A 42 1.62 -6.19 -0.74
N PHE A 43 0.48 -6.87 -0.65
CA PHE A 43 -0.23 -7.10 0.62
C PHE A 43 0.57 -8.02 1.55
N VAL A 44 1.13 -9.11 1.01
CA VAL A 44 2.02 -10.01 1.76
C VAL A 44 3.29 -9.30 2.21
N LEU A 45 3.90 -8.46 1.36
CA LEU A 45 5.05 -7.63 1.75
C LEU A 45 4.72 -6.61 2.86
N CYS A 46 3.44 -6.27 3.04
CA CYS A 46 2.96 -5.43 4.12
C CYS A 46 2.57 -6.22 5.37
N SER A 47 3.01 -7.48 5.51
CA SER A 47 2.62 -8.37 6.61
C SER A 47 1.10 -8.53 6.74
N GLU A 48 0.38 -8.44 5.61
CA GLU A 48 -1.08 -8.41 5.55
C GLU A 48 -1.74 -7.34 6.44
N SER A 49 -0.99 -6.30 6.82
CA SER A 49 -1.48 -5.16 7.58
C SER A 49 -2.18 -4.18 6.63
N VAL A 50 -3.51 -4.06 6.75
CA VAL A 50 -4.31 -3.12 5.96
C VAL A 50 -3.81 -1.66 6.09
N PRO A 51 -3.51 -1.14 7.29
CA PRO A 51 -2.95 0.21 7.42
C PRO A 51 -1.62 0.39 6.68
N ARG A 52 -0.71 -0.58 6.79
CA ARG A 52 0.59 -0.53 6.10
C ARG A 52 0.43 -0.64 4.59
N PHE A 53 -0.49 -1.49 4.14
CA PHE A 53 -0.81 -1.63 2.73
C PHE A 53 -1.33 -0.32 2.13
N ILE A 54 -2.31 0.31 2.79
CA ILE A 54 -2.84 1.62 2.38
C ILE A 54 -1.75 2.69 2.36
N LYS A 55 -0.84 2.71 3.36
CA LYS A 55 0.31 3.61 3.38
C LYS A 55 1.15 3.52 2.10
N TYR A 56 1.43 2.29 1.63
CA TYR A 56 2.29 2.10 0.46
C TYR A 56 1.57 2.21 -0.89
N THR A 57 0.27 1.91 -0.96
CA THR A 57 -0.45 1.85 -2.25
C THR A 57 -1.45 2.99 -2.44
N GLY A 58 -1.89 3.66 -1.37
CA GLY A 58 -3.08 4.51 -1.36
C GLY A 58 -4.37 3.67 -1.39
N TYR A 59 -5.42 4.16 -0.71
CA TYR A 59 -6.66 3.39 -0.59
C TYR A 59 -7.36 3.16 -1.94
N GLY A 60 -7.33 4.15 -2.85
CA GLY A 60 -7.95 4.00 -4.17
C GLY A 60 -7.42 2.81 -4.96
N ASN A 61 -6.10 2.57 -4.92
CA ASN A 61 -5.47 1.42 -5.58
C ASN A 61 -5.72 0.12 -4.79
N ALA A 62 -5.73 0.18 -3.45
CA ALA A 62 -5.96 -0.97 -2.57
C ALA A 62 -7.41 -1.49 -2.55
N ALA A 63 -8.39 -0.61 -2.83
CA ALA A 63 -9.80 -0.89 -2.62
C ALA A 63 -10.29 -2.17 -3.31
N GLY A 64 -9.77 -2.49 -4.50
CA GLY A 64 -10.13 -3.71 -5.22
C GLY A 64 -9.79 -4.98 -4.44
N LEU A 65 -8.58 -5.07 -3.87
CA LEU A 65 -8.17 -6.21 -3.07
C LEU A 65 -8.86 -6.23 -1.70
N LEU A 66 -8.98 -5.06 -1.05
CA LEU A 66 -9.65 -4.95 0.24
C LEU A 66 -11.13 -5.34 0.16
N ALA A 67 -11.82 -4.97 -0.92
CA ALA A 67 -13.20 -5.38 -1.17
C ALA A 67 -13.31 -6.90 -1.41
N ALA A 68 -12.42 -7.47 -2.23
CA ALA A 68 -12.41 -8.90 -2.52
C ALA A 68 -12.14 -9.77 -1.28
N ARG A 69 -11.35 -9.27 -0.31
CA ARG A 69 -11.05 -9.94 0.95
C ARG A 69 -11.98 -9.57 2.11
N GLY A 70 -12.96 -8.67 1.91
CA GLY A 70 -13.86 -8.22 2.98
C GLY A 70 -13.20 -7.36 4.07
N LEU A 71 -12.08 -6.70 3.75
CA LEU A 71 -11.24 -5.93 4.68
C LEU A 71 -11.47 -4.41 4.60
N MET A 72 -12.55 -3.96 3.95
CA MET A 72 -12.83 -2.54 3.72
C MET A 72 -13.04 -1.73 5.01
N ALA A 73 -13.51 -2.38 6.08
CA ALA A 73 -13.71 -1.76 7.40
C ALA A 73 -12.44 -1.78 8.28
N GLY A 74 -11.31 -2.25 7.74
CA GLY A 74 -10.11 -2.55 8.52
C GLY A 74 -10.17 -3.95 9.12
N GLY A 75 -9.00 -4.55 9.30
CA GLY A 75 -8.82 -5.91 9.79
C GLY A 75 -7.42 -6.40 9.48
N GLN A 76 -6.96 -7.39 10.23
CA GLN A 76 -5.68 -8.05 9.98
C GLN A 76 -5.96 -9.56 9.99
N PRO A 77 -5.70 -10.27 8.88
CA PRO A 77 -5.83 -11.72 8.89
C PRO A 77 -4.81 -12.33 9.86
N GLU A 78 -5.16 -13.47 10.45
CA GLU A 78 -4.23 -14.24 11.28
C GLU A 78 -3.10 -14.78 10.40
N GLY A 79 -1.95 -14.14 10.45
CA GLY A 79 -0.74 -14.53 9.71
C GLY A 79 0.47 -14.62 10.62
N GLN A 80 1.42 -15.49 10.27
CA GLN A 80 2.69 -15.63 10.97
C GLN A 80 3.67 -14.56 10.46
N TYR A 81 3.55 -13.35 11.00
CA TYR A 81 4.46 -12.25 10.70
C TYR A 81 5.29 -11.89 11.93
N SER A 82 6.56 -11.55 11.71
CA SER A 82 7.40 -10.96 12.76
C SER A 82 6.82 -9.62 13.19
N GLU A 83 7.04 -9.23 14.44
CA GLU A 83 6.60 -7.94 14.97
C GLU A 83 7.03 -6.80 14.02
N ASP A 84 6.10 -5.88 13.81
CA ASP A 84 6.18 -4.83 12.81
C ASP A 84 7.36 -3.88 13.10
N GLU A 85 8.43 -3.97 12.31
CA GLU A 85 9.46 -2.92 12.29
C GLU A 85 8.79 -1.57 11.96
N ASP A 86 9.11 -0.54 12.76
CA ASP A 86 8.65 0.82 12.51
C ASP A 86 9.29 1.33 11.21
N THR A 87 8.53 1.22 10.11
CA THR A 87 8.92 1.71 8.78
C THR A 87 8.51 3.17 8.56
N ASP A 88 7.95 3.83 9.57
CA ASP A 88 7.58 5.24 9.48
C ASP A 88 8.85 6.09 9.61
N THR A 89 9.19 6.77 8.53
CA THR A 89 10.25 7.79 8.50
C THR A 89 9.78 9.07 9.19
N ASP A 90 10.73 9.94 9.55
CA ASP A 90 10.40 11.24 10.13
C ASP A 90 9.53 12.07 9.17
N GLU A 91 9.83 12.04 7.87
CA GLU A 91 9.04 12.73 6.83
C GLU A 91 7.60 12.21 6.77
N TYR A 92 7.40 10.90 6.92
CA TYR A 92 6.07 10.32 6.95
C TYR A 92 5.31 10.69 8.22
N LYS A 93 5.98 10.66 9.39
CA LYS A 93 5.37 11.00 10.69
C LYS A 93 4.85 12.44 10.72
N GLU A 94 5.63 13.39 10.19
CA GLU A 94 5.23 14.80 10.08
C GLU A 94 4.04 15.01 9.16
N ALA A 95 4.01 14.30 8.03
CA ALA A 95 2.98 14.46 7.01
C ALA A 95 1.71 13.63 7.25
N LYS A 96 1.74 12.62 8.13
CA LYS A 96 0.67 11.63 8.33
C LYS A 96 -0.71 12.24 8.52
N ALA A 97 -0.80 13.35 9.25
CA ALA A 97 -2.05 14.07 9.51
C ALA A 97 -2.61 14.79 8.26
N SER A 98 -1.77 15.08 7.28
CA SER A 98 -2.13 15.79 6.05
C SER A 98 -2.30 14.88 4.84
N ILE A 99 -1.93 13.60 4.94
CA ILE A 99 -2.09 12.64 3.84
C ILE A 99 -3.57 12.32 3.63
N ASN A 100 -4.05 12.52 2.41
CA ASN A 100 -5.36 12.06 2.00
C ASN A 100 -5.34 10.53 1.83
N PRO A 101 -6.13 9.77 2.61
CA PRO A 101 -6.08 8.30 2.61
C PRO A 101 -6.51 7.70 1.27
N VAL A 102 -7.39 8.36 0.52
CA VAL A 102 -7.86 7.91 -0.80
C VAL A 102 -6.72 7.95 -1.82
N THR A 103 -5.98 9.06 -1.84
CA THR A 103 -4.94 9.30 -2.85
C THR A 103 -3.53 8.90 -2.43
N GLY A 104 -3.29 8.65 -1.14
CA GLY A 104 -1.98 8.26 -0.60
C GLY A 104 -0.92 9.36 -0.64
N ARG A 105 -1.34 10.63 -0.72
CA ARG A 105 -0.44 11.80 -0.73
C ARG A 105 -0.98 12.96 0.11
N VAL A 106 -0.09 13.87 0.50
CA VAL A 106 -0.42 15.21 1.03
C VAL A 106 -1.05 16.07 -0.06
#